data_AF-A0A7K3ZY57-F1
#
_entry.id   AF-A0A7K3ZY57-F1
#
_cell.length_a   1.000
_cell.length_b   1.000
_cell.length_c   1.000
_cell.angle_alpha   90.00
_cell.angle_beta   90.00
_cell.angle_gamma   90.00
#
_symmetry.space_group_name_H-M   'P 1'
#
loop_
_entity.id
_entity.type
_entity.pdbx_description
1 polymer ?
#
loop_
_entity_poly.entity_id
_entity_poly.type
_entity_poly.pdbx_seq_one_letter_code
_entity_poly.pdbx_strand_id
1 'polypeptide(L)'
;MCPCRGRRRGRRWISEVPSVRCFLPEGCPRTEALSLTLEELEAVRLVDLLDLDQEEAAFYMGISRKALWNDLMNARHKIAAALVYGMGLLIEGGSFVLRGEKGPQDVAELARQQNMQLVEREMAILQSRRELLASRLESLKRSAEADSPPEIKG
;
A
#
# COMPACT_ATOMS: atom_id res chain seq x y z
N MET A 1 -14.35 -40.85 -7.29
CA MET A 1 -14.65 -39.43 -6.98
C MET A 1 -13.39 -38.62 -7.21
N CYS A 2 -13.31 -37.88 -8.32
CA CYS A 2 -12.18 -37.00 -8.59
C CYS A 2 -12.39 -35.69 -7.82
N PRO A 3 -11.48 -35.27 -6.92
CA PRO A 3 -11.58 -33.93 -6.35
C PRO A 3 -11.29 -32.96 -7.48
N CYS A 4 -12.28 -32.14 -7.83
CA CYS A 4 -12.13 -31.00 -8.74
C CYS A 4 -11.09 -30.05 -8.14
N ARG A 5 -9.81 -30.29 -8.42
CA ARG A 5 -8.71 -29.43 -8.01
C ARG A 5 -8.82 -28.18 -8.87
N GLY A 6 -9.46 -27.14 -8.33
CA GLY A 6 -9.41 -25.81 -8.92
C GLY A 6 -7.96 -25.48 -9.30
N ARG A 7 -7.79 -24.84 -10.46
CA ARG A 7 -6.48 -24.40 -10.94
C ARG A 7 -5.77 -23.65 -9.80
N ARG A 8 -4.56 -24.08 -9.43
CA ARG A 8 -3.77 -23.40 -8.39
C ARG A 8 -3.68 -21.91 -8.73
N ARG A 9 -3.87 -21.04 -7.73
CA ARG A 9 -3.65 -19.60 -7.90
C ARG A 9 -2.21 -19.39 -8.38
N GLY A 10 -2.06 -18.69 -9.50
CA GLY A 10 -0.75 -18.36 -10.06
C GLY A 10 0.00 -17.39 -9.15
N ARG A 11 1.34 -17.41 -9.25
CA ARG A 11 2.16 -16.46 -8.50
C ARG A 11 1.94 -15.04 -9.00
N ARG A 12 1.93 -14.07 -8.09
CA ARG A 12 1.80 -12.63 -8.40
C ARG A 12 3.14 -11.93 -8.23
N TRP A 13 3.41 -10.97 -9.10
CA TRP A 13 4.57 -10.10 -8.94
C TRP A 13 4.25 -8.97 -7.97
N ILE A 14 5.15 -8.73 -7.03
CA ILE A 14 5.10 -7.60 -6.10
C ILE A 14 6.39 -6.79 -6.20
N SER A 15 6.33 -5.47 -6.01
CA SER A 15 7.56 -4.66 -6.06
C SER A 15 8.44 -4.81 -4.82
N GLU A 16 7.85 -5.01 -3.65
CA GLU A 16 8.61 -5.06 -2.39
C GLU A 16 7.89 -5.84 -1.30
N VAL A 17 8.64 -6.15 -0.24
CA VAL A 17 8.07 -6.71 0.99
C VAL A 17 8.16 -5.63 2.07
N PRO A 18 7.02 -5.22 2.67
CA PRO A 18 7.02 -4.17 3.67
C PRO A 18 7.80 -4.59 4.92
N SER A 19 8.53 -3.63 5.49
CA SER A 19 9.27 -3.79 6.75
C SER A 19 8.33 -3.92 7.95
N VAL A 20 7.24 -3.14 7.95
CA VAL A 20 6.16 -3.23 8.93
C VAL A 20 5.08 -4.18 8.42
N ARG A 21 4.83 -5.24 9.18
CA ARG A 21 3.85 -6.26 8.82
C ARG A 21 2.68 -6.39 9.78
N CYS A 22 2.63 -5.59 10.84
CA CYS A 22 1.58 -5.69 11.85
C CYS A 22 1.06 -4.30 12.17
N PHE A 23 -0.25 -4.12 12.05
CA PHE A 23 -0.97 -2.92 12.43
C PHE A 23 -1.98 -3.32 13.50
N LEU A 24 -1.90 -2.71 14.68
CA LEU A 24 -2.77 -3.02 15.80
C LEU A 24 -3.50 -1.75 16.26
N PRO A 25 -4.80 -1.82 16.55
CA PRO A 25 -5.52 -0.71 17.14
C PRO A 25 -5.06 -0.49 18.59
N GLU A 26 -4.92 0.78 18.97
CA GLU A 26 -4.58 1.16 20.33
C GLU A 26 -5.75 0.88 21.29
N GLY A 27 -5.45 0.42 22.51
CA GLY A 27 -6.43 0.23 23.57
C GLY A 27 -7.27 -1.06 23.50
N CYS A 28 -7.11 -1.90 22.48
CA CYS A 28 -7.81 -3.19 22.39
C CYS A 28 -7.00 -4.34 23.01
N PRO A 29 -7.59 -5.18 23.88
CA PRO A 29 -6.95 -6.40 24.35
C PRO A 29 -6.80 -7.38 23.17
N ARG A 30 -5.58 -7.40 22.67
CA ARG A 30 -5.05 -8.15 21.52
C ARG A 30 -5.53 -9.59 21.45
N THR A 31 -6.23 -9.98 20.37
CA THR A 31 -5.97 -11.30 19.76
C THR A 31 -6.40 -11.45 18.30
N GLU A 32 -7.46 -10.76 17.84
CA GLU A 32 -7.97 -11.01 16.49
C GLU A 32 -7.36 -10.04 15.48
N ALA A 33 -6.41 -10.55 14.71
CA ALA A 33 -5.84 -9.86 13.56
C ALA A 33 -6.28 -10.56 12.27
N LEU A 34 -6.71 -9.78 11.30
CA LEU A 34 -7.02 -10.28 9.97
C LEU A 34 -5.73 -10.43 9.18
N SER A 35 -5.57 -11.59 8.54
CA SER A 35 -4.42 -11.89 7.69
C SER A 35 -4.63 -11.28 6.30
N LEU A 36 -3.81 -10.28 5.96
CA LEU A 36 -3.73 -9.66 4.65
C LEU A 36 -2.51 -10.24 3.92
N THR A 37 -2.69 -10.79 2.73
CA THR A 37 -1.57 -11.35 1.98
C THR A 37 -0.74 -10.26 1.31
N LEU A 38 0.53 -10.56 1.02
CA LEU A 38 1.41 -9.63 0.28
C LEU A 38 0.87 -9.30 -1.13
N GLU A 39 0.17 -10.25 -1.74
CA GLU A 39 -0.50 -10.06 -3.04
C GLU A 39 -1.67 -9.08 -2.93
N GLU A 40 -2.49 -9.23 -1.89
CA GLU A 40 -3.63 -8.35 -1.62
C GLU A 40 -3.17 -6.93 -1.29
N LEU A 41 -2.10 -6.80 -0.51
CA LEU A 41 -1.50 -5.51 -0.20
C LEU A 41 -0.96 -4.83 -1.46
N GLU A 42 -0.29 -5.56 -2.34
CA GLU A 42 0.21 -4.99 -3.60
C GLU A 42 -0.93 -4.51 -4.50
N ALA A 43 -2.03 -5.27 -4.57
CA ALA A 43 -3.21 -4.84 -5.34
C ALA A 43 -3.79 -3.52 -4.82
N VAL A 44 -3.90 -3.36 -3.50
CA VAL A 44 -4.32 -2.10 -2.85
C VAL A 44 -3.31 -0.99 -3.13
N ARG A 45 -2.01 -1.26 -3.02
CA ARG A 45 -0.96 -0.27 -3.31
C ARG A 45 -1.07 0.26 -4.74
N LEU A 46 -1.22 -0.63 -5.72
CA LEU A 46 -1.27 -0.24 -7.13
C LEU A 46 -2.55 0.55 -7.46
N VAL A 47 -3.72 0.06 -7.03
CA VAL A 47 -5.00 0.65 -7.45
C VAL A 47 -5.46 1.78 -6.54
N ASP A 48 -5.42 1.59 -5.22
CA ASP A 48 -6.01 2.52 -4.26
C ASP A 48 -5.03 3.60 -3.77
N LEU A 49 -3.71 3.36 -3.86
CA LEU A 49 -2.69 4.32 -3.44
C LEU A 49 -2.00 5.01 -4.63
N LEU A 50 -1.66 4.27 -5.69
CA LEU A 50 -0.98 4.82 -6.88
C LEU A 50 -1.92 5.17 -8.04
N ASP A 51 -3.23 5.08 -7.81
CA ASP A 51 -4.30 5.42 -8.75
C ASP A 51 -4.12 4.78 -10.15
N LEU A 52 -3.62 3.54 -10.20
CA LEU A 52 -3.52 2.78 -11.45
C LEU A 52 -4.87 2.17 -11.83
N ASP A 53 -5.09 2.08 -13.13
CA ASP A 53 -6.24 1.34 -13.65
C ASP A 53 -6.09 -0.15 -13.36
N GLN A 54 -7.22 -0.86 -13.22
CA GLN A 54 -7.20 -2.31 -12.95
C GLN A 54 -6.51 -3.12 -14.04
N GLU A 55 -6.50 -2.62 -15.27
CA GLU A 55 -5.77 -3.26 -16.36
C GLU A 55 -4.26 -3.13 -16.18
N GLU A 56 -3.79 -1.92 -15.88
CA GLU A 56 -2.38 -1.64 -15.62
C GLU A 56 -1.90 -2.41 -14.38
N ALA A 57 -2.62 -2.32 -13.27
CA ALA A 57 -2.28 -3.04 -12.04
C ALA A 57 -2.23 -4.56 -12.23
N ALA A 58 -3.14 -5.13 -13.05
CA ALA A 58 -3.13 -6.56 -13.36
C ALA A 58 -1.92 -6.94 -14.22
N PHE A 59 -1.55 -6.09 -15.18
CA PHE A 59 -0.32 -6.23 -15.94
C PHE A 59 0.92 -6.19 -15.04
N TYR A 60 1.00 -5.23 -14.12
CA TYR A 60 2.08 -5.14 -13.14
C TYR A 60 2.18 -6.42 -12.30
N MET A 61 1.06 -6.94 -11.79
CA MET A 61 1.07 -8.15 -10.96
C MET A 61 1.24 -9.46 -11.75
N GLY A 62 1.25 -9.41 -13.10
CA GLY A 62 1.39 -10.58 -13.96
C GLY A 62 0.17 -11.51 -13.94
N ILE A 63 -1.02 -10.97 -13.69
CA ILE A 63 -2.27 -11.74 -13.55
C ILE A 63 -3.38 -11.20 -14.44
N SER A 64 -4.50 -11.93 -14.52
CA SER A 64 -5.68 -11.44 -15.24
C SER A 64 -6.40 -10.35 -14.44
N ARG A 65 -7.09 -9.45 -15.16
CA ARG A 65 -7.93 -8.39 -14.55
C ARG A 65 -8.93 -8.95 -13.52
N LYS A 66 -9.54 -10.10 -13.81
CA LYS A 66 -10.45 -10.79 -12.88
C LYS A 66 -9.74 -11.27 -11.61
N ALA A 67 -8.52 -11.79 -11.73
CA ALA A 67 -7.76 -12.22 -10.56
C ALA A 67 -7.39 -11.03 -9.69
N LEU A 68 -6.89 -9.94 -10.30
CA LEU A 68 -6.61 -8.69 -9.60
C LEU A 68 -7.86 -8.18 -8.86
N TRP A 69 -9.00 -8.11 -9.56
CA TRP A 69 -10.25 -7.65 -8.97
C TRP A 69 -10.63 -8.45 -7.72
N ASN A 70 -10.50 -9.78 -7.77
CA ASN A 70 -10.79 -10.63 -6.60
C ASN A 70 -9.84 -10.35 -5.43
N ASP A 71 -8.54 -10.19 -5.70
CA ASP A 71 -7.57 -9.91 -4.65
C ASP A 71 -7.79 -8.52 -4.05
N LEU A 72 -8.07 -7.52 -4.89
CA LEU A 72 -8.40 -6.15 -4.47
C LEU A 72 -9.68 -6.11 -3.62
N MET A 73 -10.75 -6.79 -4.03
CA MET A 73 -12.00 -6.85 -3.25
C MET A 73 -11.78 -7.52 -1.89
N ASN A 74 -11.03 -8.62 -1.85
CA ASN A 74 -10.71 -9.30 -0.59
C ASN A 74 -9.88 -8.40 0.34
N ALA A 75 -8.88 -7.71 -0.21
CA ALA A 75 -8.03 -6.78 0.51
C ALA A 75 -8.85 -5.64 1.12
N ARG A 76 -9.67 -4.95 0.29
CA ARG A 76 -10.54 -3.87 0.74
C ARG A 76 -11.52 -4.32 1.81
N HIS A 77 -12.10 -5.52 1.67
CA HIS A 77 -13.00 -6.06 2.70
C HIS A 77 -12.27 -6.29 4.04
N LYS A 78 -11.07 -6.88 4.03
CA LYS A 78 -10.27 -7.09 5.25
C LYS A 78 -9.86 -5.77 5.91
N ILE A 79 -9.42 -4.80 5.11
CA ILE A 79 -9.05 -3.46 5.60
C ILE A 79 -10.27 -2.77 6.21
N ALA A 80 -11.41 -2.77 5.51
CA ALA A 80 -12.65 -2.20 6.03
C ALA A 80 -13.11 -2.89 7.31
N ALA A 81 -13.07 -4.22 7.37
CA ALA A 81 -13.41 -4.99 8.57
C ALA A 81 -12.50 -4.65 9.75
N ALA A 82 -11.18 -4.53 9.52
CA ALA A 82 -10.24 -4.13 10.55
C ALA A 82 -10.55 -2.74 11.12
N LEU A 83 -10.88 -1.78 10.24
CA LEU A 83 -11.22 -0.42 10.66
C LEU A 83 -12.58 -0.33 11.37
N VAL A 84 -13.60 -1.07 10.91
CA VAL A 84 -14.96 -1.02 11.48
C VAL A 84 -15.04 -1.76 12.81
N TYR A 85 -14.41 -2.93 12.92
CA TYR A 85 -14.49 -3.78 14.11
C TYR A 85 -13.34 -3.55 15.11
N GLY A 86 -12.39 -2.66 14.79
CA GLY A 86 -11.22 -2.42 15.63
C GLY A 86 -10.34 -3.67 15.76
N MET A 87 -10.11 -4.38 14.65
CA MET A 87 -9.24 -5.55 14.59
C MET A 87 -7.84 -5.17 14.10
N GLY A 88 -6.85 -6.02 14.42
CA GLY A 88 -5.52 -5.88 13.84
C GLY A 88 -5.46 -6.30 12.37
N LEU A 89 -4.42 -5.86 11.67
CA LEU A 89 -4.03 -6.39 10.36
C LEU A 89 -2.63 -6.99 10.47
N LEU A 90 -2.48 -8.23 10.02
CA LEU A 90 -1.21 -8.92 9.91
C LEU A 90 -0.92 -9.21 8.43
N ILE A 91 0.19 -8.68 7.92
CA ILE A 91 0.64 -8.87 6.55
C ILE A 91 1.53 -10.10 6.49
N GLU A 92 1.01 -11.20 5.94
CA GLU A 92 1.71 -12.48 5.91
C GLU A 92 1.25 -13.40 4.76
N GLY A 93 2.06 -14.42 4.48
CA GLY A 93 1.72 -15.43 3.47
C GLY A 93 1.61 -14.88 2.05
N GLY A 94 0.77 -15.53 1.25
CA GLY A 94 0.70 -15.32 -0.20
C GLY A 94 1.70 -16.16 -1.00
N SER A 95 1.56 -16.16 -2.32
CA SER A 95 2.37 -16.92 -3.26
C SER A 95 2.93 -15.97 -4.33
N PHE A 96 3.90 -15.14 -3.95
CA PHE A 96 4.39 -14.06 -4.80
C PHE A 96 5.81 -14.30 -5.35
N VAL A 97 6.24 -13.42 -6.27
CA VAL A 97 7.61 -13.27 -6.74
C VAL A 97 7.99 -11.80 -6.63
N LEU A 98 9.17 -11.50 -6.12
CA LEU A 98 9.69 -10.13 -6.06
C LEU A 98 10.17 -9.67 -7.43
N ARG A 99 9.69 -8.51 -7.88
CA ARG A 99 10.13 -7.89 -9.13
C ARG A 99 11.62 -7.56 -9.03
N GLY A 100 12.42 -8.01 -10.01
CA GLY A 100 13.85 -7.70 -10.08
C GLY A 100 14.77 -8.84 -9.61
N GLU A 101 14.25 -9.89 -9.00
CA GLU A 101 15.04 -11.09 -8.70
C GLU A 101 15.14 -11.99 -9.94
N LYS A 102 16.19 -11.76 -10.75
CA LYS A 102 16.65 -12.60 -11.89
C LYS A 102 15.65 -12.79 -13.05
N GLY A 103 15.63 -11.84 -13.99
CA GLY A 103 15.05 -12.01 -15.34
C GLY A 103 16.09 -11.77 -16.45
N PRO A 104 15.84 -12.21 -17.71
CA PRO A 104 16.70 -11.92 -18.87
C PRO A 104 16.86 -10.40 -19.04
N GLN A 105 18.06 -9.94 -19.44
CA GLN A 105 18.49 -8.54 -19.37
C GLN A 105 17.55 -7.56 -20.09
N ASP A 106 16.96 -7.96 -21.22
CA ASP A 106 16.11 -7.09 -22.04
C ASP A 106 14.71 -6.86 -21.44
N VAL A 107 14.10 -7.89 -20.85
CA VAL A 107 12.80 -7.79 -20.14
C VAL A 107 12.99 -7.09 -18.79
N ALA A 108 14.18 -7.18 -18.23
CA ALA A 108 14.55 -6.50 -17.00
C ALA A 108 14.63 -4.98 -17.17
N GLU A 109 15.03 -4.47 -18.34
CA GLU A 109 15.17 -3.03 -18.57
C GLU A 109 13.81 -2.31 -18.60
N LEU A 110 12.83 -2.85 -19.35
CA LEU A 110 11.47 -2.31 -19.34
C LEU A 110 10.83 -2.43 -17.95
N ALA A 111 11.02 -3.57 -17.26
CA ALA A 111 10.53 -3.76 -15.91
C ALA A 111 11.18 -2.80 -14.90
N ARG A 112 12.46 -2.44 -15.08
CA ARG A 112 13.16 -1.42 -14.28
C ARG A 112 12.61 -0.02 -14.54
N GLN A 113 12.41 0.35 -15.81
CA GLN A 113 11.82 1.64 -16.17
C GLN A 113 10.41 1.79 -15.58
N GLN A 114 9.60 0.75 -15.69
CA GLN A 114 8.26 0.71 -15.12
C GLN A 114 8.28 0.75 -13.58
N ASN A 115 9.23 0.07 -12.93
CA ASN A 115 9.39 0.17 -11.48
C ASN A 115 9.82 1.58 -11.05
N MET A 116 10.68 2.24 -11.83
CA MET A 116 11.07 3.63 -11.61
C MET A 116 9.86 4.57 -11.71
N GLN A 117 8.99 4.38 -12.69
CA GLN A 117 7.74 5.14 -12.81
C GLN A 117 6.81 4.95 -11.60
N LEU A 118 6.71 3.74 -11.05
CA LEU A 118 5.94 3.50 -9.81
C LEU A 118 6.52 4.29 -8.64
N VAL A 119 7.85 4.26 -8.47
CA VAL A 119 8.54 4.99 -7.41
C VAL A 119 8.37 6.51 -7.59
N GLU A 120 8.45 7.02 -8.81
CA GLU A 120 8.22 8.44 -9.12
C GLU A 120 6.81 8.89 -8.71
N ARG A 121 5.76 8.08 -8.97
CA ARG A 121 4.40 8.37 -8.52
C ARG A 121 4.29 8.41 -6.99
N GLU A 122 4.88 7.44 -6.32
CA GLU A 122 4.89 7.40 -4.85
C GLU A 122 5.61 8.61 -4.25
N MET A 123 6.76 8.99 -4.83
CA MET A 123 7.48 10.20 -4.43
C MET A 123 6.63 11.47 -4.62
N ALA A 124 5.86 11.57 -5.71
CA ALA A 124 4.98 12.73 -5.95
C ALA A 124 3.85 12.85 -4.91
N ILE A 125 3.27 11.73 -4.48
CA ILE A 125 2.26 11.68 -3.40
C ILE A 125 2.86 12.20 -2.09
N LEU A 126 4.06 11.72 -1.75
CA LEU A 126 4.76 12.13 -0.53
C LEU A 126 5.17 13.61 -0.56
N GLN A 127 5.61 14.11 -1.71
CA GLN A 127 5.94 15.53 -1.91
C GLN A 127 4.72 16.43 -1.69
N SER A 128 3.58 16.09 -2.31
CA SER A 128 2.31 16.80 -2.11
C SER A 128 1.89 16.85 -0.64
N ARG A 129 1.99 15.71 0.07
CA ARG A 129 1.68 15.64 1.49
C ARG A 129 2.63 16.49 2.34
N ARG A 130 3.93 16.51 2.02
CA ARG A 130 4.93 17.32 2.70
C ARG A 130 4.62 18.81 2.59
N GLU A 131 4.25 19.27 1.40
CA GLU A 131 3.90 20.67 1.14
C GLU A 131 2.66 21.10 1.93
N LEU A 132 1.61 20.27 1.94
CA LEU A 132 0.42 20.50 2.75
C LEU A 132 0.75 20.66 4.24
N LEU A 133 1.58 19.77 4.77
CA LEU A 133 1.99 19.81 6.18
C LEU A 133 2.86 21.03 6.48
N ALA A 134 3.74 21.44 5.57
CA ALA A 134 4.56 22.65 5.71
C ALA A 134 3.69 23.91 5.80
N SER A 135 2.69 24.05 4.92
CA SER A 135 1.73 25.16 4.97
C SER A 135 0.92 25.20 6.27
N ARG A 136 0.45 24.03 6.74
CA ARG A 136 -0.25 23.91 8.03
C ARG A 136 0.65 24.34 9.20
N LEU A 137 1.94 23.96 9.15
CA LEU A 137 2.92 24.32 10.18
C LEU A 137 3.17 25.83 10.22
N GLU A 138 3.35 26.48 9.06
CA GLU A 138 3.53 27.94 8.97
C GLU A 138 2.32 28.69 9.55
N SER A 139 1.11 28.22 9.25
CA SER A 139 -0.13 28.81 9.78
C SER A 139 -0.21 28.72 11.30
N LEU A 140 0.16 27.56 11.88
CA LEU A 140 0.19 27.37 13.33
C LEU A 140 1.26 28.22 14.02
N LYS A 141 2.44 28.37 13.40
CA LYS A 141 3.50 29.27 13.91
C LYS A 141 3.03 30.72 13.95
N ARG A 142 2.38 31.18 12.88
CA ARG A 142 1.85 32.55 12.79
C ARG A 142 0.78 32.83 13.84
N SER A 143 -0.09 31.86 14.15
CA SER A 143 -1.07 32.01 15.24
C SER A 143 -0.39 32.06 16.62
N ALA A 144 0.67 31.27 16.85
CA ALA A 144 1.39 31.27 18.12
C ALA A 144 2.17 32.58 18.37
N GLU A 145 2.69 33.21 17.31
CA GLU A 145 3.36 34.51 17.38
C GLU A 145 2.38 35.66 17.64
N ALA A 146 1.15 35.57 17.13
CA ALA A 146 0.12 36.60 17.34
C ALA A 146 -0.42 36.65 18.79
N ASP A 147 -0.35 35.53 19.52
CA ASP A 147 -0.75 35.43 20.93
C ASP A 147 0.37 35.81 21.93
N SER A 148 1.58 36.16 21.45
CA SER A 148 2.65 36.65 22.33
C SER A 148 2.42 38.11 22.71
N PRO A 149 2.24 38.45 24.01
CA PRO A 149 1.99 39.83 24.42
C PRO A 149 3.22 40.71 24.16
N PRO A 150 3.04 42.00 23.79
CA PRO A 150 4.16 42.89 23.54
C PRO A 150 4.96 43.08 24.83
N GLU A 151 6.29 42.88 24.75
CA GLU A 151 7.21 43.16 25.85
C GLU A 151 7.04 44.61 26.30
N ILE A 152 6.51 44.80 27.52
CA ILE A 152 6.45 46.11 28.17
C ILE A 152 7.88 46.46 28.59
N LYS A 153 8.55 47.30 27.78
CA LYS A 153 9.82 47.91 28.18
C LYS A 153 9.54 48.95 29.27
N GLY A 154 10.03 48.65 30.48
CA GLY A 154 10.11 49.58 31.61
C GLY A 154 11.35 50.46 31.55
#